data_AF-A0A9E5PJX7-F1
#
_entry.id   AF-A0A9E5PJX7-F1
#
_cell.length_a   1.000
_cell.length_b   1.000
_cell.length_c   1.000
_cell.angle_alpha   90.00
_cell.angle_beta   90.00
_cell.angle_gamma   90.00
#
_symmetry.space_group_name_H-M   'P 1'
#
loop_
_entity.id
_entity.type
_entity.pdbx_description
1 polymer ?
#
loop_
_entity_poly.entity_id
_entity_poly.type
_entity_poly.pdbx_seq_one_letter_code
_entity_poly.pdbx_strand_id
1 'polypeptide(L)'
;MTREAVFSLAVACLAGVLLMGQGLIGFPELLATALGNRDFMWICLVEICIGILVVFYQRSGAVGMFAQRVTRLTRTREHTQTLGWCLGLFIFFSDYFSPLFVGPVMRDLTDRARISREKLAYICDSTSAPVSVLAPITGWAVFMTGLVIAIGPVRNQAEAMSLFIKSIPFNFYAILSVMMVVLVGALVAAAGYGILGAL
;
A
#
# COMPACT_ATOMS: atom_id res chain seq x y z
N MET A 1 -19.29 -14.75 -8.28
CA MET A 1 -18.68 -15.67 -7.30
C MET A 1 -17.20 -15.34 -7.27
N THR A 2 -16.60 -14.70 -6.28
CA THR A 2 -16.98 -14.36 -4.90
C THR A 2 -16.65 -12.87 -4.67
N ARG A 3 -17.59 -12.08 -4.13
CA ARG A 3 -17.32 -10.67 -3.76
C ARG A 3 -16.47 -10.56 -2.49
N GLU A 4 -16.08 -11.68 -1.89
CA GLU A 4 -15.32 -11.76 -0.66
C GLU A 4 -13.97 -12.44 -0.89
N ALA A 5 -12.91 -11.64 -0.78
CA ALA A 5 -11.53 -12.08 -0.96
C ALA A 5 -11.17 -13.20 0.02
N VAL A 6 -11.66 -13.14 1.26
CA VAL A 6 -11.39 -14.15 2.30
C VAL A 6 -11.89 -15.53 1.88
N PHE A 7 -13.12 -15.61 1.38
CA PHE A 7 -13.67 -16.87 0.91
C PHE A 7 -12.92 -17.38 -0.33
N SER A 8 -12.52 -16.48 -1.24
CA SER A 8 -11.72 -16.86 -2.41
C SER A 8 -10.36 -17.45 -2.00
N LEU A 9 -9.67 -16.84 -1.04
CA LEU A 9 -8.40 -17.36 -0.52
C LEU A 9 -8.59 -18.70 0.19
N ALA A 10 -9.63 -18.84 1.01
CA ALA A 10 -9.90 -20.09 1.72
C ALA A 10 -10.13 -21.25 0.75
N VAL A 11 -10.91 -21.03 -0.32
CA VAL A 11 -11.15 -22.04 -1.36
C VAL A 11 -9.86 -22.36 -2.12
N ALA A 12 -9.03 -21.37 -2.44
CA ALA A 12 -7.76 -21.58 -3.12
C ALA A 12 -6.78 -22.40 -2.26
N CYS A 13 -6.66 -22.09 -0.97
CA CYS A 13 -5.85 -22.86 -0.02
C CYS A 13 -6.38 -24.31 0.11
N LEU A 14 -7.70 -24.49 0.21
CA LEU A 14 -8.32 -25.82 0.27
C LEU A 14 -8.03 -26.63 -1.00
N ALA A 15 -8.17 -26.01 -2.18
CA ALA A 15 -7.84 -26.65 -3.45
C ALA A 15 -6.35 -27.03 -3.52
N GLY A 16 -5.44 -26.17 -3.06
CA GLY A 16 -4.01 -26.45 -2.99
C GLY A 16 -3.67 -27.64 -2.09
N VAL A 17 -4.28 -27.72 -0.90
CA VAL A 17 -4.10 -28.84 0.04
C VAL A 17 -4.62 -30.16 -0.56
N LEU A 18 -5.75 -30.11 -1.27
CA LEU A 18 -6.29 -31.28 -1.96
C LEU A 18 -5.36 -31.76 -3.07
N LEU A 19 -4.76 -30.84 -3.84
CA LEU A 19 -3.78 -31.18 -4.88
C LEU A 19 -2.48 -31.77 -4.31
N MET A 20 -2.08 -31.37 -3.10
CA MET A 20 -0.94 -31.97 -2.39
C MET A 20 -1.25 -33.36 -1.81
N GLY A 21 -2.47 -33.87 -1.94
CA GLY A 21 -2.85 -35.21 -1.48
C GLY A 21 -3.08 -35.30 0.04
N GLN A 22 -3.10 -34.17 0.76
CA GLN A 22 -3.29 -34.13 2.22
C GLN A 22 -4.76 -34.22 2.67
N GLY A 23 -5.70 -34.30 1.71
CA GLY A 23 -7.14 -34.39 1.97
C GLY A 23 -7.71 -33.13 2.62
N LEU A 24 -8.95 -33.20 3.13
CA LEU A 24 -9.61 -32.05 3.77
C LEU A 24 -9.00 -31.69 5.14
N ILE A 25 -8.27 -32.62 5.76
CA ILE A 25 -7.65 -32.43 7.09
C ILE A 25 -6.37 -31.59 6.99
N GLY A 26 -5.71 -31.55 5.83
CA GLY A 26 -4.53 -30.71 5.65
C GLY A 26 -4.80 -29.20 5.69
N PHE A 27 -6.06 -28.76 5.54
CA PHE A 27 -6.40 -27.33 5.59
C PHE A 27 -6.28 -26.74 7.01
N PRO A 28 -6.89 -27.35 8.05
CA PRO A 28 -6.61 -26.98 9.43
C PRO A 28 -5.12 -27.02 9.81
N GLU A 29 -4.38 -28.02 9.32
CA GLU A 29 -2.95 -28.18 9.61
C GLU A 29 -2.11 -27.08 8.95
N LEU A 30 -2.42 -26.71 7.71
CA LEU A 30 -1.82 -25.58 7.02
C LEU A 30 -2.05 -24.29 7.81
N LEU A 31 -3.28 -24.04 8.27
CA LEU A 31 -3.60 -22.87 9.08
C LEU A 31 -2.83 -22.87 10.41
N ALA A 32 -2.81 -24.00 11.12
CA ALA A 32 -2.10 -24.11 12.38
C ALA A 32 -0.59 -23.86 12.21
N THR A 33 0.00 -24.39 11.14
CA THR A 33 1.43 -24.23 10.86
C THR A 33 1.76 -22.79 10.42
N ALA A 34 0.94 -22.19 9.56
CA ALA A 34 1.17 -20.84 9.06
C ALA A 34 0.94 -19.78 10.15
N LEU A 35 -0.11 -19.92 10.96
CA LEU A 35 -0.47 -18.96 12.01
C LEU A 35 0.30 -19.20 13.32
N GLY A 36 0.70 -20.45 13.60
CA GLY A 36 1.38 -20.85 14.83
C GLY A 36 2.88 -20.57 14.85
N ASN A 37 3.45 -19.98 13.81
CA ASN A 37 4.86 -19.65 13.76
C ASN A 37 5.18 -18.36 14.57
N ARG A 38 6.30 -18.39 15.30
CA ARG A 38 6.87 -17.23 16.02
C ARG A 38 7.02 -16.00 15.12
N ASP A 39 7.44 -16.17 13.88
CA ASP A 39 7.65 -15.06 12.95
C ASP A 39 6.32 -14.36 12.62
N PHE A 40 5.27 -15.14 12.36
CA PHE A 40 3.92 -14.60 12.11
C PHE A 40 3.39 -13.87 13.35
N MET A 41 3.50 -14.47 14.53
CA MET A 41 3.07 -13.84 15.78
C MET A 41 3.81 -12.52 16.05
N TRP A 42 5.11 -12.47 15.75
CA TRP A 42 5.91 -11.25 15.88
C TRP A 42 5.43 -10.15 14.93
N ILE A 43 5.21 -10.47 13.66
CA ILE A 43 4.69 -9.53 12.65
C ILE A 43 3.30 -9.02 13.06
N CYS A 44 2.39 -9.91 13.49
CA CYS A 44 1.07 -9.52 13.96
C CYS A 44 1.15 -8.55 15.14
N LEU A 45 2.04 -8.79 16.11
CA LEU A 45 2.19 -7.92 17.27
C LEU A 45 2.66 -6.52 16.85
N VAL A 46 3.65 -6.44 15.96
CA VAL A 46 4.15 -5.16 15.43
C VAL A 46 3.05 -4.41 14.68
N GLU A 47 2.32 -5.06 13.78
CA GLU A 47 1.23 -4.45 13.01
C GLU A 47 0.08 -3.96 13.90
N ILE A 48 -0.28 -4.72 14.95
CA ILE A 48 -1.29 -4.30 15.94
C ILE A 48 -0.81 -3.06 16.70
N CYS A 49 0.44 -3.05 17.18
CA CYS A 49 1.01 -1.90 17.88
C CYS A 49 1.02 -0.65 16.99
N ILE A 50 1.41 -0.80 15.73
CA ILE A 50 1.40 0.27 14.74
C ILE A 50 -0.04 0.76 14.52
N GLY A 51 -1.02 -0.12 14.34
CA GLY A 51 -2.43 0.25 14.19
C GLY A 51 -2.98 1.03 15.40
N ILE A 52 -2.62 0.61 16.62
CA ILE A 52 -2.97 1.36 17.85
C ILE A 52 -2.35 2.75 17.83
N LEU A 53 -1.08 2.87 17.44
CA LEU A 53 -0.41 4.17 17.32
C LEU A 53 -1.09 5.08 16.29
N VAL A 54 -1.52 4.56 15.13
CA VAL A 54 -2.28 5.35 14.14
C VAL A 54 -3.54 5.91 14.76
N VAL A 55 -4.35 5.05 15.38
CA VAL A 55 -5.63 5.46 15.97
C VAL A 55 -5.39 6.47 17.09
N PHE A 56 -4.35 6.25 17.90
CA PHE A 56 -3.93 7.21 18.92
C PHE A 56 -3.57 8.56 18.32
N TYR A 57 -2.75 8.61 17.27
CA TYR A 57 -2.41 9.87 16.58
C TYR A 57 -3.63 10.55 15.96
N GLN A 58 -4.55 9.79 15.37
CA GLN A 58 -5.80 10.31 14.84
C GLN A 58 -6.67 10.93 15.95
N ARG A 59 -6.76 10.27 17.12
CA ARG A 59 -7.53 10.76 18.28
C ARG A 59 -6.86 11.89 19.06
N SER A 60 -5.54 12.00 18.99
CA SER A 60 -4.77 13.06 19.67
C SER A 60 -5.06 14.47 19.12
N GLY A 61 -5.74 14.58 17.97
CA GLY A 61 -6.00 15.85 17.30
C GLY A 61 -4.81 16.39 16.48
N ALA A 62 -3.62 15.77 16.59
CA ALA A 62 -2.43 16.16 15.81
C ALA A 62 -2.69 16.09 14.29
N VAL A 63 -3.37 15.03 13.84
CA VAL A 63 -3.78 14.86 12.44
C VAL A 63 -4.72 15.99 12.00
N GLY A 64 -5.70 16.35 12.83
CA GLY A 64 -6.64 17.44 12.55
C GLY A 64 -5.97 18.82 12.50
N MET A 65 -5.00 19.08 13.39
CA MET A 65 -4.21 20.31 13.39
C MET A 65 -3.29 20.40 12.16
N PHE A 66 -2.63 19.30 11.80
CA PHE A 66 -1.83 19.21 10.59
C PHE A 66 -2.69 19.44 9.35
N ALA A 67 -3.85 18.78 9.28
CA ALA A 67 -4.83 18.95 8.23
C ALA A 67 -5.29 20.42 8.09
N GLN A 68 -5.61 21.10 9.19
CA GLN A 68 -5.97 22.53 9.16
C GLN A 68 -4.83 23.41 8.65
N ARG A 69 -3.59 23.13 9.08
CA ARG A 69 -2.44 23.92 8.65
C ARG A 69 -2.15 23.73 7.18
N VAL A 70 -2.24 22.51 6.69
CA VAL A 70 -2.03 22.20 5.27
C VAL A 70 -3.19 22.69 4.40
N THR A 71 -4.44 22.68 4.92
CA THR A 71 -5.60 23.27 4.23
C THR A 71 -5.37 24.75 3.87
N ARG A 72 -4.60 25.50 4.68
CA ARG A 72 -4.23 26.90 4.36
C ARG A 72 -3.27 27.00 3.17
N LEU A 73 -2.45 25.97 2.93
CA LEU A 73 -1.54 25.89 1.78
C LEU A 73 -2.22 25.29 0.53
N THR A 74 -3.17 24.37 0.68
CA THR A 74 -3.84 23.69 -0.43
C THR A 74 -5.17 24.38 -0.77
N ARG A 75 -5.12 25.37 -1.67
CA ARG A 75 -6.33 26.08 -2.16
C ARG A 75 -7.02 25.40 -3.34
N THR A 76 -6.32 24.51 -4.05
CA THR A 76 -6.81 23.87 -5.28
C THR A 76 -6.95 22.35 -5.13
N ARG A 77 -7.84 21.77 -5.93
CA ARG A 77 -8.02 20.31 -6.04
C ARG A 77 -6.72 19.58 -6.37
N GLU A 78 -5.84 20.22 -7.14
CA GLU A 78 -4.55 19.67 -7.55
C GLU A 78 -3.60 19.57 -6.35
N HIS A 79 -3.43 20.66 -5.60
CA HIS A 79 -2.51 20.67 -4.47
C HIS A 79 -2.91 19.63 -3.41
N THR A 80 -4.21 19.43 -3.19
CA THR A 80 -4.70 18.39 -2.27
C THR A 80 -4.38 16.98 -2.77
N GLN A 81 -4.44 16.71 -4.07
CA GLN A 81 -4.09 15.41 -4.64
C GLN A 81 -2.58 15.16 -4.57
N THR A 82 -1.77 16.14 -4.94
CA THR A 82 -0.31 16.06 -4.88
C THR A 82 0.16 15.87 -3.44
N LEU A 83 -0.46 16.53 -2.47
CA LEU A 83 -0.18 16.31 -1.06
C LEU A 83 -0.47 14.86 -0.63
N GLY A 84 -1.63 14.31 -0.99
CA GLY A 84 -1.98 12.93 -0.66
C GLY A 84 -1.01 11.94 -1.28
N TRP A 85 -0.59 12.18 -2.51
CA TRP A 85 0.42 11.39 -3.20
C TRP A 85 1.80 11.49 -2.54
N CYS A 86 2.26 12.70 -2.20
CA CYS A 86 3.51 12.90 -1.46
C CYS A 86 3.47 12.21 -0.09
N LEU A 87 2.34 12.33 0.63
CA LEU A 87 2.18 11.71 1.95
C LEU A 87 2.27 10.19 1.85
N GLY A 88 1.63 9.57 0.85
CA GLY A 88 1.76 8.13 0.59
C GLY A 88 3.19 7.71 0.22
N LEU A 89 3.87 8.51 -0.60
CA LEU A 89 5.28 8.30 -0.97
C LEU A 89 6.26 8.37 0.19
N PHE A 90 5.97 9.12 1.25
CA PHE A 90 6.85 9.21 2.44
C PHE A 90 6.48 8.20 3.53
N ILE A 91 5.26 7.66 3.51
CA ILE A 91 4.74 6.74 4.52
C ILE A 91 4.65 5.32 3.94
N PHE A 92 5.67 4.89 3.21
CA PHE A 92 5.73 3.57 2.55
C PHE A 92 6.32 2.46 3.44
N PHE A 93 6.42 2.69 4.76
CA PHE A 93 7.04 1.74 5.67
C PHE A 93 6.33 0.37 5.70
N SER A 94 5.01 0.38 5.55
CA SER A 94 4.17 -0.81 5.41
C SER A 94 3.03 -0.49 4.45
N ASP A 95 2.80 -1.36 3.47
CA ASP A 95 1.73 -1.25 2.48
C ASP A 95 0.33 -1.40 3.10
N TYR A 96 0.23 -1.99 4.30
CA TYR A 96 -0.99 -2.02 5.10
C TYR A 96 -1.17 -0.74 5.91
N PHE A 97 -0.09 -0.23 6.51
CA PHE A 97 -0.13 0.97 7.33
C PHE A 97 -0.36 2.26 6.53
N SER A 98 0.33 2.39 5.39
CA SER A 98 0.28 3.58 4.54
C SER A 98 -1.15 4.05 4.25
N PRO A 99 -2.06 3.20 3.72
CA PRO A 99 -3.44 3.63 3.47
C PRO A 99 -4.25 3.86 4.75
N LEU A 100 -3.97 3.12 5.84
CA LEU A 100 -4.62 3.32 7.14
C LEU A 100 -4.27 4.66 7.80
N PHE A 101 -3.09 5.19 7.50
CA PHE A 101 -2.67 6.51 7.97
C PHE A 101 -3.09 7.62 6.99
N VAL A 102 -2.70 7.51 5.72
CA VAL A 102 -2.94 8.52 4.68
C VAL A 102 -4.43 8.75 4.46
N GLY A 103 -5.24 7.69 4.42
CA GLY A 103 -6.67 7.77 4.16
C GLY A 103 -7.39 8.72 5.13
N PRO A 104 -7.36 8.48 6.46
CA PRO A 104 -7.99 9.36 7.43
C PRO A 104 -7.39 10.77 7.49
N VAL A 105 -6.07 10.92 7.32
CA VAL A 105 -5.41 12.24 7.30
C VAL A 105 -5.89 13.08 6.12
N MET A 106 -6.03 12.46 4.95
CA MET A 106 -6.41 13.14 3.71
C MET A 106 -7.92 13.30 3.57
N ARG A 107 -8.72 12.49 4.27
CA ARG A 107 -10.20 12.46 4.16
C ARG A 107 -10.84 13.84 4.27
N ASP A 108 -10.49 14.59 5.31
CA ASP A 108 -11.07 15.91 5.55
C ASP A 108 -10.64 16.93 4.49
N LEU A 109 -9.41 16.82 3.98
CA LEU A 109 -8.90 17.70 2.93
C LEU A 109 -9.55 17.39 1.58
N THR A 110 -9.68 16.10 1.24
CA THR A 110 -10.30 15.66 -0.01
C THR A 110 -11.78 15.96 -0.05
N ASP A 111 -12.49 15.77 1.08
CA ASP A 111 -13.93 16.04 1.17
C ASP A 111 -14.19 17.56 0.97
N ARG A 112 -13.36 18.44 1.54
CA ARG A 112 -13.42 19.91 1.30
C ARG A 112 -13.12 20.30 -0.15
N ALA A 113 -12.16 19.63 -0.78
CA ALA A 113 -11.82 19.83 -2.19
C ALA A 113 -12.82 19.16 -3.16
N ARG A 114 -13.91 18.54 -2.66
CA ARG A 114 -14.89 17.78 -3.44
C ARG A 114 -14.26 16.67 -4.28
N ILE A 115 -13.22 16.01 -3.78
CA ILE A 115 -12.60 14.84 -4.43
C ILE A 115 -13.37 13.60 -3.98
N SER A 116 -13.64 12.67 -4.91
CA SER A 116 -14.41 11.47 -4.60
C SER A 116 -13.62 10.51 -3.70
N ARG A 117 -14.33 9.70 -2.90
CA ARG A 117 -13.68 8.74 -1.98
C ARG A 117 -12.94 7.65 -2.73
N GLU A 118 -13.43 7.27 -3.91
CA GLU A 118 -12.82 6.31 -4.82
C GLU A 118 -11.47 6.83 -5.32
N LYS A 119 -11.39 8.14 -5.61
CA LYS A 119 -10.14 8.77 -6.05
C LYS A 119 -9.12 8.84 -4.92
N LEU A 120 -9.55 9.15 -3.69
CA LEU A 120 -8.67 9.10 -2.52
C LEU A 120 -8.16 7.67 -2.28
N ALA A 121 -9.05 6.66 -2.36
CA ALA A 121 -8.66 5.26 -2.23
C ALA A 121 -7.63 4.86 -3.30
N TYR A 122 -7.83 5.30 -4.55
CA TYR A 122 -6.88 5.08 -5.64
C TYR A 122 -5.49 5.70 -5.35
N ILE A 123 -5.44 6.93 -4.83
CA ILE A 123 -4.18 7.58 -4.45
C ILE A 123 -3.49 6.80 -3.33
N CYS A 124 -4.22 6.39 -2.29
CA CYS A 124 -3.67 5.65 -1.16
C CYS A 124 -3.13 4.29 -1.59
N ASP A 125 -3.87 3.56 -2.43
CA ASP A 125 -3.50 2.23 -2.93
C ASP A 125 -2.30 2.30 -3.89
N SER A 126 -2.31 3.27 -4.81
CA SER A 126 -1.24 3.43 -5.81
C SER A 126 0.08 3.93 -5.20
N THR A 127 0.05 4.45 -3.97
CA THR A 127 1.24 4.94 -3.26
C THR A 127 1.67 4.03 -2.10
N SER A 128 0.88 3.01 -1.75
CA SER A 128 1.23 2.05 -0.71
C SER A 128 2.11 0.93 -1.26
N ALA A 129 1.51 -0.13 -1.82
CA ALA A 129 2.25 -1.30 -2.30
C ALA A 129 3.24 -0.98 -3.44
N PRO A 130 2.91 -0.15 -4.46
CA PRO A 130 3.85 0.19 -5.52
C PRO A 130 5.13 0.86 -5.02
N VAL A 131 5.04 1.80 -4.08
CA VAL A 131 6.21 2.52 -3.55
C VAL A 131 7.07 1.59 -2.70
N SER A 132 6.45 0.74 -1.88
CA SER A 132 7.17 -0.22 -1.02
C SER A 132 8.03 -1.20 -1.82
N VAL A 133 7.62 -1.58 -3.03
CA VAL A 133 8.36 -2.48 -3.91
C VAL A 133 9.47 -1.77 -4.71
N LEU A 134 9.37 -0.45 -4.90
CA LEU A 134 10.41 0.34 -5.57
C LEU A 134 11.55 0.74 -4.63
N ALA A 135 11.30 0.80 -3.32
CA ALA A 135 12.30 1.21 -2.35
C ALA A 135 13.19 0.02 -1.91
N PRO A 136 14.53 0.18 -1.94
CA PRO A 136 15.47 -0.91 -1.62
C PRO A 136 15.58 -1.25 -0.13
N ILE A 137 15.14 -0.35 0.75
CA ILE A 137 15.19 -0.53 2.20
C ILE A 137 13.76 -0.66 2.72
N THR A 138 13.10 -1.77 2.37
CA THR A 138 11.73 -2.10 2.81
C THR A 138 11.59 -3.58 3.15
N GLY A 139 10.52 -3.93 3.88
CA GLY A 139 10.17 -5.33 4.11
C GLY A 139 9.95 -6.11 2.81
N TRP A 140 9.45 -5.44 1.77
CA TRP A 140 9.28 -6.02 0.42
C TRP A 140 10.61 -6.37 -0.25
N ALA A 141 11.64 -5.53 -0.11
CA ALA A 141 12.98 -5.85 -0.64
C ALA A 141 13.57 -7.09 0.06
N VAL A 142 13.42 -7.20 1.38
CA VAL A 142 13.89 -8.38 2.15
C VAL A 142 13.11 -9.63 1.75
N PHE A 143 11.79 -9.53 1.61
CA PHE A 143 10.94 -10.65 1.16
C PHE A 143 11.33 -11.12 -0.25
N MET A 144 11.46 -10.22 -1.21
CA MET A 144 11.81 -10.54 -2.60
C MET A 144 13.21 -11.16 -2.70
N THR A 145 14.18 -10.60 -1.98
CA THR A 145 15.54 -11.18 -1.95
C THR A 145 15.55 -12.56 -1.29
N GLY A 146 14.79 -12.77 -0.21
CA GLY A 146 14.61 -14.08 0.41
C GLY A 146 13.96 -15.10 -0.53
N LEU A 147 12.94 -14.68 -1.29
CA LEU A 147 12.29 -15.51 -2.29
C LEU A 147 13.26 -15.89 -3.41
N VAL A 148 14.02 -14.93 -3.94
CA VAL A 148 15.06 -15.19 -4.94
C VAL A 148 16.12 -16.18 -4.44
N ILE A 149 16.47 -16.14 -3.15
CA ILE A 149 17.41 -17.11 -2.56
C ILE A 149 16.78 -18.50 -2.43
N ALA A 150 15.49 -18.58 -2.10
CA ALA A 150 14.79 -19.84 -1.86
C ALA A 150 14.46 -20.60 -3.14
N ILE A 151 14.01 -19.92 -4.20
CA ILE A 151 13.53 -20.53 -5.45
C ILE A 151 14.32 -20.13 -6.69
N GLY A 152 15.15 -19.10 -6.60
CA GLY A 152 15.90 -18.55 -7.73
C GLY A 152 17.30 -19.15 -7.90
N PRO A 153 18.04 -18.68 -8.92
CA PRO A 153 19.37 -19.18 -9.25
C PRO A 153 20.48 -18.66 -8.33
N VAL A 154 20.18 -17.67 -7.48
CA VAL A 154 21.16 -16.96 -6.65
C VAL A 154 21.07 -17.48 -5.21
N ARG A 155 22.21 -17.77 -4.57
CA ARG A 155 22.25 -18.22 -3.17
C ARG A 155 22.87 -17.23 -2.20
N ASN A 156 23.48 -16.16 -2.72
CA ASN A 156 24.13 -15.13 -1.92
C ASN A 156 23.21 -13.92 -1.71
N GLN A 157 23.12 -13.45 -0.46
CA GLN A 157 22.29 -12.31 -0.09
C GLN A 157 22.69 -11.01 -0.82
N ALA A 158 23.99 -10.77 -0.98
CA ALA A 158 24.49 -9.58 -1.67
C ALA A 158 24.10 -9.57 -3.16
N GLU A 159 24.16 -10.74 -3.79
CA GLU A 159 23.80 -10.92 -5.18
C GLU A 159 22.28 -10.85 -5.39
N ALA A 160 21.49 -11.40 -4.47
CA ALA A 160 20.04 -11.29 -4.48
C ALA A 160 19.58 -9.83 -4.34
N MET A 161 20.21 -9.05 -3.45
CA MET A 161 19.94 -7.61 -3.31
C MET A 161 20.37 -6.83 -4.57
N SER A 162 21.51 -7.16 -5.17
CA SER A 162 21.93 -6.55 -6.44
C SER A 162 20.93 -6.84 -7.56
N LEU A 163 20.42 -8.07 -7.64
CA LEU A 163 19.40 -8.47 -8.59
C LEU A 163 18.08 -7.72 -8.35
N PHE A 164 17.65 -7.59 -7.09
CA PHE A 164 16.48 -6.81 -6.72
C PHE A 164 16.62 -5.36 -7.20
N ILE A 165 17.73 -4.68 -6.91
CA ILE A 165 17.96 -3.30 -7.32
C ILE A 165 17.93 -3.18 -8.85
N LYS A 166 18.56 -4.12 -9.57
CA LYS A 166 18.52 -4.16 -11.05
C LYS A 166 17.13 -4.44 -11.59
N SER A 167 16.26 -5.09 -10.82
CA SER A 167 14.88 -5.39 -11.22
C SER A 167 13.91 -4.21 -11.05
N ILE A 168 14.24 -3.23 -10.19
CA ILE A 168 13.38 -2.06 -9.90
C ILE A 168 12.88 -1.36 -11.19
N PRO A 169 13.74 -1.04 -12.19
CA PRO A 169 13.29 -0.37 -13.42
C PRO A 169 12.35 -1.21 -14.28
N PHE A 170 12.35 -2.54 -14.12
CA PHE A 170 11.48 -3.46 -14.86
C PHE A 170 10.14 -3.67 -14.17
N ASN A 171 9.92 -3.09 -12.98
CA ASN A 171 8.63 -3.14 -12.30
C ASN A 171 7.67 -2.09 -12.89
N PHE A 172 7.25 -2.34 -14.13
CA PHE A 172 6.36 -1.44 -14.87
C PHE A 172 5.05 -1.18 -14.13
N TYR A 173 4.50 -2.17 -13.43
CA TYR A 173 3.28 -1.99 -12.65
C TYR A 173 3.46 -0.94 -11.55
N ALA A 174 4.52 -1.04 -10.76
CA ALA A 174 4.75 -0.10 -9.66
C ALA A 174 5.04 1.31 -10.18
N ILE A 175 5.88 1.41 -11.21
CA ILE A 175 6.24 2.68 -11.84
C ILE A 175 5.00 3.35 -12.46
N LEU A 176 4.22 2.60 -13.24
CA LEU A 176 3.00 3.12 -13.87
C LEU A 176 1.95 3.52 -12.83
N SER A 177 1.76 2.74 -11.78
CA SER A 177 0.79 3.07 -10.71
C SER A 177 1.13 4.38 -10.01
N VAL A 178 2.40 4.59 -9.66
CA VAL A 178 2.85 5.84 -9.02
C VAL A 178 2.74 7.03 -9.98
N MET A 179 3.10 6.85 -11.25
CA MET A 179 2.99 7.91 -12.27
C MET A 179 1.55 8.24 -12.63
N MET A 180 0.64 7.26 -12.64
CA MET A 180 -0.76 7.44 -13.02
C MET A 180 -1.48 8.39 -12.05
N VAL A 181 -1.14 8.36 -10.76
CA VAL A 181 -1.65 9.35 -9.78
C VAL A 181 -1.24 10.78 -10.16
N VAL A 182 0.02 10.99 -10.56
CA VAL A 182 0.52 12.30 -11.00
C VAL A 182 -0.18 12.74 -12.29
N LEU A 183 -0.32 11.84 -13.26
CA LEU A 183 -1.01 12.11 -14.52
C LEU A 183 -2.48 12.46 -14.31
N VAL A 184 -3.19 11.75 -13.43
CA VAL A 184 -4.58 12.03 -13.09
C VAL A 184 -4.72 13.35 -12.32
N GLY A 185 -3.73 13.71 -11.49
CA GLY A 185 -3.64 15.02 -10.85
C GLY A 185 -3.45 16.14 -11.89
N ALA A 186 -2.50 15.97 -12.81
CA ALA A 186 -2.17 16.93 -13.86
C ALA A 186 -3.27 17.09 -14.92
N LEU A 187 -3.96 16.01 -15.28
CA LEU A 187 -5.09 16.06 -16.22
C LEU A 187 -6.26 16.88 -15.65
N VAL A 188 -6.53 16.72 -14.34
CA VAL A 188 -7.54 17.55 -13.66
C VAL A 188 -7.11 19.01 -13.60
N ALA A 189 -5.81 19.28 -13.49
CA ALA A 189 -5.28 20.64 -13.60
C ALA A 189 -5.59 21.25 -14.97
N ALA A 190 -5.19 20.56 -16.03
CA ALA A 190 -5.41 20.99 -17.41
C ALA A 190 -6.90 21.20 -17.72
N ALA A 191 -7.79 20.32 -17.23
CA ALA A 191 -9.24 20.46 -17.39
C ALA A 191 -9.81 21.65 -16.58
N GLY A 192 -9.24 21.96 -15.41
CA GLY A 192 -9.61 23.12 -14.60
C GLY A 192 -9.27 24.45 -15.27
N TYR A 193 -8.11 24.53 -15.94
CA TYR A 193 -7.74 25.70 -16.76
C TYR A 193 -8.63 25.87 -18.00
N GLY A 194 -9.10 24.77 -18.60
CA GLY A 194 -10.02 24.82 -19.75
C GLY A 194 -11.41 25.40 -19.43
N ILE A 195 -11.88 25.24 -18.19
CA ILE A 195 -13.18 25.79 -17.76
C ILE A 195 -13.07 27.27 -17.36
N LEU A 196 -11.92 27.68 -16.83
CA LEU A 196 -11.63 29.08 -16.47
C LEU A 196 -11.25 29.97 -17.66
N GLY A 197 -10.79 29.38 -18.78
CA GLY A 197 -10.57 30.09 -20.04
C GLY A 197 -11.80 30.24 -20.93
N ALA A 198 -12.92 29.61 -20.55
CA ALA A 198 -14.20 29.64 -21.28
C ALA A 198 -15.28 30.49 -20.57
N LEU A 199 -14.91 31.20 -19.50
CA LEU A 199 -15.70 32.21 -18.79
C LEU A 199 -14.98 33.56 -18.86
#